data_AF-A0A2A5VF24-F1
#
_entry.id   AF-A0A2A5VF24-F1
#
_cell.length_a   1.000
_cell.length_b   1.000
_cell.length_c   1.000
_cell.angle_alpha   90.00
_cell.angle_beta   90.00
_cell.angle_gamma   90.00
#
_symmetry.space_group_name_H-M   'P 1'
#
loop_
_entity.id
_entity.type
_entity.pdbx_description
1 polymer ?
#
loop_
_entity_poly.entity_id
_entity_poly.type
_entity_poly.pdbx_seq_one_letter_code
_entity_poly.pdbx_strand_id
1 'polypeptide(L)'
;MKRTGWLLVVVTLSLLASSSVTAHDQKEYTVILGSEGATPSSIDAGILVETDSIFFRNHDSRENASHRILIDADLDGAFDSIDDIYTDWMYTSCELNETGHKVDESCNTSTTVLLAPENGLLPGNISMIHEIKFYEQVTQTPFYAVFSIDDHSQQNTLVPQEPHTPTNSEESDSLLRGIVVITAGVSILLASLLISPRSDN
;
A
#
# COMPACT_ATOMS: atom_id res chain seq x y z
N MET A 1 -30.77 -7.92 -38.89
CA MET A 1 -30.15 -6.60 -38.61
C MET A 1 -30.47 -6.04 -37.21
N LYS A 2 -31.62 -6.34 -36.57
CA LYS A 2 -31.99 -5.77 -35.25
C LYS A 2 -31.28 -6.40 -34.03
N ARG A 3 -31.00 -7.71 -34.05
CA ARG A 3 -30.40 -8.45 -32.92
C ARG A 3 -28.93 -8.13 -32.68
N THR A 4 -28.14 -7.94 -33.73
CA THR A 4 -26.71 -7.60 -33.65
C THR A 4 -26.50 -6.16 -33.16
N GLY A 5 -27.37 -5.23 -33.54
CA GLY A 5 -27.32 -3.85 -33.04
C GLY A 5 -27.61 -3.75 -31.54
N TRP A 6 -28.53 -4.55 -31.02
CA TRP A 6 -28.85 -4.54 -29.59
C TRP A 6 -27.73 -5.17 -28.73
N LEU A 7 -27.10 -6.23 -29.22
CA LEU A 7 -25.90 -6.82 -28.60
C LEU A 7 -24.74 -5.81 -28.55
N LEU A 8 -24.51 -5.06 -29.63
CA LEU A 8 -23.50 -4.02 -29.66
C LEU A 8 -23.78 -2.89 -28.67
N VAL A 9 -25.05 -2.47 -28.53
CA VAL A 9 -25.47 -1.44 -27.57
C VAL A 9 -25.32 -1.91 -26.12
N VAL A 10 -25.68 -3.16 -25.81
CA VAL A 10 -25.51 -3.70 -24.46
C VAL A 10 -24.01 -3.82 -24.12
N VAL A 11 -23.19 -4.28 -25.07
CA VAL A 11 -21.73 -4.36 -24.86
C VAL A 11 -21.14 -2.96 -24.66
N THR A 12 -21.46 -1.98 -25.50
CA THR A 12 -20.92 -0.62 -25.33
C THR A 12 -21.39 0.04 -24.04
N LEU A 13 -22.64 -0.16 -23.62
CA LEU A 13 -23.15 0.37 -22.36
C LEU A 13 -22.47 -0.30 -21.14
N SER A 14 -22.17 -1.60 -21.22
CA SER A 14 -21.39 -2.29 -20.18
C SER A 14 -19.95 -1.80 -20.10
N LEU A 15 -19.30 -1.48 -21.23
CA LEU A 15 -17.95 -0.87 -21.22
C LEU A 15 -17.95 0.55 -20.65
N LEU A 16 -19.03 1.32 -20.87
CA LEU A 16 -19.20 2.66 -20.30
C LEU A 16 -19.51 2.65 -18.80
N ALA A 17 -19.89 1.50 -18.24
CA ALA A 17 -20.11 1.29 -16.81
C ALA A 17 -18.85 0.83 -16.06
N SER A 18 -17.68 0.85 -16.71
CA SER A 18 -16.40 0.58 -16.05
C SER A 18 -16.14 1.68 -15.03
N SER A 19 -16.06 1.31 -13.76
CA SER A 19 -15.76 2.22 -12.67
C SER A 19 -14.30 2.67 -12.72
N SER A 20 -14.08 3.96 -12.46
CA SER A 20 -12.74 4.48 -12.19
C SER A 20 -12.30 4.03 -10.80
N VAL A 21 -11.29 3.18 -10.75
CA VAL A 21 -10.54 2.89 -9.53
C VAL A 21 -9.34 3.84 -9.49
N THR A 22 -9.14 4.51 -8.35
CA THR A 22 -7.91 5.25 -8.10
C THR A 22 -6.93 4.29 -7.42
N ALA A 23 -5.85 3.95 -8.11
CA ALA A 23 -4.73 3.27 -7.47
C ALA A 23 -3.84 4.33 -6.81
N HIS A 24 -3.23 4.03 -5.66
CA HIS A 24 -2.11 4.86 -5.20
C HIS A 24 -0.93 4.63 -6.14
N ASP A 25 -0.16 5.68 -6.38
CA ASP A 25 1.13 5.50 -7.03
C ASP A 25 2.11 4.98 -5.97
N GLN A 26 2.76 3.85 -6.26
CA GLN A 26 3.80 3.28 -5.40
C GLN A 26 4.82 4.36 -5.04
N LYS A 27 5.00 4.60 -3.75
CA LYS A 27 5.86 5.66 -3.24
C LYS A 27 7.08 5.08 -2.53
N GLU A 28 8.21 5.76 -2.72
CA GLU A 28 9.40 5.57 -1.90
C GLU A 28 9.51 6.71 -0.87
N TYR A 29 9.55 6.36 0.41
CA TYR A 29 9.73 7.31 1.52
C TYR A 29 11.17 7.28 2.02
N THR A 30 11.87 8.39 1.92
CA THR A 30 13.28 8.48 2.32
C THR A 30 13.45 8.73 3.82
N VAL A 31 14.30 7.93 4.45
CA VAL A 31 14.79 8.13 5.82
C VAL A 31 16.31 8.32 5.77
N ILE A 32 16.79 9.43 6.32
CA ILE A 32 18.20 9.76 6.39
C ILE A 32 18.77 9.25 7.71
N LEU A 33 19.85 8.48 7.66
CA LEU A 33 20.54 7.93 8.82
C LEU A 33 21.80 8.74 9.09
N GLY A 34 21.91 9.29 10.30
CA GLY A 34 23.08 10.04 10.75
C GLY A 34 23.51 9.67 12.17
N SER A 35 24.44 10.44 12.72
CA SER A 35 25.02 10.19 14.05
C SER A 35 24.03 10.29 15.20
N GLU A 36 23.03 11.16 15.05
CA GLU A 36 21.99 11.43 16.06
C GLU A 36 20.75 10.54 15.89
N GLY A 37 20.76 9.61 14.92
CA GLY A 37 19.65 8.71 14.62
C GLY A 37 19.05 8.90 13.23
N ALA A 38 17.84 8.39 13.06
CA ALA A 38 17.06 8.48 11.83
C ALA A 38 16.32 9.82 11.70
N THR A 39 16.19 10.33 10.48
CA THR A 39 15.38 11.51 10.14
C THR A 39 14.43 11.18 8.98
N PRO A 40 13.10 11.24 9.17
CA PRO A 40 12.44 11.51 10.46
C PRO A 40 12.71 10.41 11.48
N SER A 41 12.48 10.72 12.76
CA SER A 41 12.72 9.78 13.87
C SER A 41 11.66 8.70 14.00
N SER A 42 10.54 8.80 13.27
CA SER A 42 9.47 7.81 13.08
C SER A 42 8.56 8.27 11.93
N ILE A 43 7.74 7.36 11.40
CA ILE A 43 6.79 7.66 10.32
C ILE A 43 5.36 7.38 10.81
N ASP A 44 4.56 8.43 10.94
CA ASP A 44 3.17 8.32 11.41
C ASP A 44 2.21 7.81 10.34
N ALA A 45 1.01 7.42 10.78
CA ALA A 45 -0.05 6.89 9.93
C ALA A 45 -0.49 7.88 8.83
N GLY A 46 -0.98 7.35 7.71
CA GLY A 46 -1.49 8.14 6.59
C GLY A 46 -0.41 8.64 5.62
N ILE A 47 0.85 8.25 5.82
CA ILE A 47 1.98 8.58 4.94
C ILE A 47 2.30 7.43 3.99
N LEU A 48 2.22 6.21 4.50
CA LEU A 48 2.61 4.97 3.85
C LEU A 48 1.41 4.03 3.75
N VAL A 49 1.32 3.31 2.64
CA VAL A 49 0.39 2.19 2.45
C VAL A 49 1.14 0.94 2.00
N GLU A 50 0.44 -0.19 1.95
CA GLU A 50 0.96 -1.44 1.41
C GLU A 50 1.52 -1.21 -0.01
N THR A 51 2.60 -1.92 -0.36
CA THR A 51 3.41 -1.77 -1.58
C THR A 51 4.30 -0.53 -1.66
N ASP A 52 4.15 0.46 -0.76
CA ASP A 52 5.17 1.51 -0.63
C ASP A 52 6.50 0.94 -0.13
N SER A 53 7.57 1.72 -0.24
CA SER A 53 8.89 1.33 0.26
C SER A 53 9.51 2.43 1.12
N ILE A 54 10.32 2.02 2.09
CA ILE A 54 11.16 2.94 2.87
C ILE A 54 12.60 2.84 2.35
N PHE A 55 13.14 3.95 1.87
CA PHE A 55 14.52 4.07 1.43
C PHE A 55 15.37 4.67 2.53
N PHE A 56 16.23 3.86 3.12
CA PHE A 56 17.18 4.29 4.13
C PHE A 56 18.49 4.69 3.47
N ARG A 57 18.98 5.90 3.77
CA ARG A 57 20.24 6.42 3.23
C ARG A 57 21.19 6.79 4.35
N ASN A 58 22.38 6.20 4.35
CA ASN A 58 23.45 6.68 5.21
C ASN A 58 23.93 8.07 4.74
N HIS A 59 23.92 9.02 5.66
CA HIS A 59 24.43 10.39 5.49
C HIS A 59 25.36 10.80 6.65
N ASP A 60 25.89 9.83 7.39
CA ASP A 60 26.92 10.05 8.38
C ASP A 60 28.27 10.32 7.69
N SER A 61 28.97 11.36 8.12
CA SER A 61 30.27 11.76 7.55
C SER A 61 31.46 11.24 8.35
N ARG A 62 31.23 10.59 9.49
CA ARG A 62 32.29 10.03 10.33
C ARG A 62 32.89 8.80 9.66
N GLU A 63 34.21 8.73 9.66
CA GLU A 63 34.93 7.55 9.17
C GLU A 63 34.65 6.34 10.07
N ASN A 64 34.52 5.16 9.48
CA ASN A 64 34.16 3.90 10.16
C ASN A 64 32.78 3.90 10.84
N ALA A 65 31.89 4.83 10.48
CA ALA A 65 30.47 4.73 10.80
C ALA A 65 29.77 3.85 9.77
N SER A 66 28.97 2.89 10.25
CA SER A 66 28.02 2.16 9.43
C SER A 66 26.69 2.04 10.16
N HIS A 67 25.62 1.92 9.39
CA HIS A 67 24.26 1.88 9.93
C HIS A 67 23.52 0.66 9.39
N ARG A 68 22.58 0.11 10.15
CA ARG A 68 21.58 -0.84 9.64
C ARG A 68 20.26 -0.67 10.35
N ILE A 69 19.21 -1.23 9.75
CA ILE A 69 17.87 -1.25 10.32
C ILE A 69 17.52 -2.70 10.66
N LEU A 70 16.98 -2.88 11.86
CA LEU A 70 16.33 -4.11 12.29
C LEU A 70 14.83 -3.84 12.34
N ILE A 71 14.01 -4.77 11.87
CA ILE A 71 12.55 -4.64 11.81
C ILE A 71 11.95 -5.86 12.48
N ASP A 72 11.12 -5.60 13.48
CA ASP A 72 10.28 -6.59 14.17
C ASP A 72 9.07 -6.84 13.27
N ALA A 73 9.13 -7.92 12.49
CA ALA A 73 8.16 -8.19 11.43
C ALA A 73 6.93 -8.95 11.96
N ASP A 74 7.11 -9.79 12.99
CA ASP A 74 6.05 -10.57 13.62
C ASP A 74 5.37 -9.84 14.81
N LEU A 75 5.91 -8.68 15.20
CA LEU A 75 5.40 -7.75 16.21
C LEU A 75 5.44 -8.33 17.63
N ASP A 76 6.40 -9.20 17.93
CA ASP A 76 6.58 -9.80 19.26
C ASP A 76 7.44 -8.94 20.21
N GLY A 77 8.07 -7.88 19.68
CA GLY A 77 8.92 -6.94 20.41
C GLY A 77 10.39 -7.36 20.51
N ALA A 78 10.77 -8.52 19.99
CA ALA A 78 12.13 -8.95 19.75
C ALA A 78 12.58 -8.60 18.32
N PHE A 79 13.88 -8.70 18.08
CA PHE A 79 14.52 -8.42 16.79
C PHE A 79 15.62 -9.47 16.56
N ASP A 80 15.33 -10.72 16.88
CA ASP A 80 16.26 -11.88 16.83
C ASP A 80 15.63 -13.15 16.21
N SER A 81 14.42 -13.04 15.67
CA SER A 81 13.67 -14.13 15.06
C SER A 81 14.06 -14.36 13.59
N ILE A 82 13.57 -15.46 13.00
CA ILE A 82 13.75 -15.76 11.57
C ILE A 82 12.82 -14.93 10.67
N ASP A 83 11.71 -14.45 11.23
CA ASP A 83 10.72 -13.65 10.53
C ASP A 83 11.13 -12.16 10.53
N ASP A 84 12.01 -11.75 11.45
CA ASP A 84 12.60 -10.41 11.51
C ASP A 84 13.53 -10.08 10.34
N ILE A 85 13.60 -8.78 10.02
CA ILE A 85 14.40 -8.28 8.90
C ILE A 85 15.62 -7.54 9.43
N TYR A 86 16.80 -7.91 8.89
CA TYR A 86 18.06 -7.21 9.11
C TYR A 86 18.54 -6.70 7.76
N THR A 87 18.69 -5.38 7.65
CA THR A 87 19.33 -4.84 6.46
C THR A 87 20.84 -5.09 6.52
N ASP A 88 21.48 -5.12 5.35
CA ASP A 88 22.94 -5.02 5.28
C ASP A 88 23.44 -3.72 5.93
N TRP A 89 24.71 -3.73 6.33
CA TRP A 89 25.37 -2.53 6.80
C TRP A 89 25.55 -1.52 5.67
N MET A 90 25.08 -0.31 5.90
CA MET A 90 25.23 0.84 5.02
C MET A 90 26.43 1.67 5.47
N TYR A 91 27.45 1.74 4.62
CA TYR A 91 28.70 2.47 4.86
C TYR A 91 28.59 3.94 4.40
N THR A 92 29.46 4.79 4.93
CA THR A 92 29.54 6.22 4.56
C THR A 92 29.82 6.42 3.06
N SER A 93 30.67 5.56 2.48
CA SER A 93 31.02 5.59 1.07
C SER A 93 31.55 4.23 0.62
N CYS A 94 31.39 3.92 -0.66
CA CYS A 94 32.00 2.73 -1.29
C CYS A 94 33.10 3.15 -2.23
N GLU A 95 34.22 2.44 -2.21
CA GLU A 95 35.31 2.65 -3.15
C GLU A 95 34.85 2.30 -4.58
N LEU A 96 35.18 3.16 -5.53
CA LEU A 96 34.92 2.95 -6.95
C LEU A 96 36.24 2.70 -7.68
N ASN A 97 36.23 1.78 -8.64
CA ASN A 97 37.35 1.52 -9.53
C ASN A 97 37.47 2.62 -10.61
N GLU A 98 38.49 2.50 -11.47
CA GLU A 98 38.76 3.46 -12.56
C GLU A 98 37.59 3.63 -13.55
N THR A 99 36.67 2.66 -13.64
CA THR A 99 35.48 2.71 -14.49
C THR A 99 34.22 3.22 -13.78
N GLY A 100 34.34 3.62 -12.51
CA GLY A 100 33.21 4.12 -11.70
C GLY A 100 32.30 3.03 -11.13
N HIS A 101 32.71 1.76 -11.19
CA HIS A 101 32.00 0.65 -10.56
C HIS A 101 32.52 0.42 -9.15
N LYS A 102 31.69 -0.13 -8.25
CA LYS A 102 32.15 -0.48 -6.90
C LYS A 102 33.29 -1.49 -6.95
N VAL A 103 34.32 -1.28 -6.14
CA VAL A 103 35.39 -2.28 -5.92
C VAL A 103 34.83 -3.49 -5.16
N ASP A 104 33.96 -3.21 -4.18
CA ASP A 104 33.21 -4.21 -3.43
C ASP A 104 31.72 -4.07 -3.71
N GLU A 105 31.13 -5.07 -4.37
CA GLU A 105 29.71 -5.07 -4.72
C GLU A 105 28.81 -5.15 -3.49
N SER A 106 29.29 -5.76 -2.40
CA SER A 106 28.54 -5.86 -1.13
C SER A 106 28.55 -4.54 -0.35
N CYS A 107 29.44 -3.61 -0.68
CA CYS A 107 29.41 -2.29 -0.09
C CYS A 107 28.16 -1.54 -0.56
N ASN A 108 27.32 -1.17 0.40
CA ASN A 108 26.13 -0.37 0.14
C ASN A 108 26.12 0.90 0.99
N THR A 109 25.48 1.95 0.50
CA THR A 109 25.33 3.24 1.22
C THR A 109 23.87 3.52 1.56
N SER A 110 22.96 2.66 1.11
CA SER A 110 21.52 2.77 1.29
C SER A 110 20.85 1.42 1.14
N THR A 111 19.62 1.27 1.63
CA THR A 111 18.82 0.07 1.39
C THR A 111 17.35 0.45 1.25
N THR A 112 16.58 -0.38 0.58
CA THR A 112 15.14 -0.19 0.40
C THR A 112 14.41 -1.37 1.04
N VAL A 113 13.38 -1.07 1.83
CA VAL A 113 12.50 -2.08 2.42
C VAL A 113 11.11 -1.91 1.84
N LEU A 114 10.60 -2.96 1.20
CA LEU A 114 9.25 -3.01 0.65
C LEU A 114 8.25 -3.32 1.78
N LEU A 115 7.19 -2.52 1.88
CA LEU A 115 6.10 -2.70 2.85
C LEU A 115 5.01 -3.57 2.23
N ALA A 116 5.26 -4.88 2.15
CA ALA A 116 4.31 -5.82 1.57
C ALA A 116 4.40 -7.21 2.25
N PRO A 117 3.34 -8.02 2.18
CA PRO A 117 3.31 -9.36 2.76
C PRO A 117 4.40 -10.30 2.21
N GLU A 118 4.83 -10.09 0.97
CA GLU A 118 5.93 -10.85 0.35
C GLU A 118 7.28 -10.62 1.04
N ASN A 119 7.42 -9.50 1.74
CA ASN A 119 8.58 -9.17 2.57
C ASN A 119 8.32 -9.45 4.07
N GLY A 120 7.24 -10.17 4.40
CA GLY A 120 6.87 -10.49 5.78
C GLY A 120 6.21 -9.35 6.57
N LEU A 121 5.97 -8.20 5.96
CA LEU A 121 5.43 -7.02 6.65
C LEU A 121 3.94 -6.86 6.37
N LEU A 122 3.14 -6.78 7.45
CA LEU A 122 1.70 -6.55 7.38
C LEU A 122 1.34 -5.12 7.82
N PRO A 123 0.27 -4.53 7.25
CA PRO A 123 -0.20 -3.21 7.65
C PRO A 123 -0.42 -3.08 9.15
N GLY A 124 0.08 -1.99 9.72
CA GLY A 124 0.11 -1.77 11.15
C GLY A 124 1.23 -0.83 11.57
N ASN A 125 1.55 -0.85 12.86
CA ASN A 125 2.69 -0.14 13.43
C ASN A 125 3.86 -1.12 13.54
N ILE A 126 4.86 -0.97 12.67
CA ILE A 126 6.07 -1.79 12.69
C ILE A 126 7.14 -1.13 13.55
N SER A 127 7.69 -1.89 14.49
CA SER A 127 8.80 -1.47 15.34
C SER A 127 10.13 -1.67 14.61
N MET A 128 11.04 -0.72 14.76
CA MET A 128 12.35 -0.76 14.12
C MET A 128 13.45 -0.31 15.08
N ILE A 129 14.67 -0.79 14.87
CA ILE A 129 15.87 -0.30 15.54
C ILE A 129 16.84 0.21 14.49
N HIS A 130 17.27 1.46 14.65
CA HIS A 130 18.42 2.01 13.95
C HIS A 130 19.68 1.67 14.73
N GLU A 131 20.51 0.80 14.17
CA GLU A 131 21.83 0.53 14.72
C GLU A 131 22.89 1.40 14.05
N ILE A 132 23.78 1.95 14.89
CA ILE A 132 24.96 2.68 14.45
C ILE A 132 26.18 1.94 15.00
N LYS A 133 27.02 1.45 14.10
CA LYS A 133 28.33 0.91 14.45
C LYS A 133 29.39 1.98 14.23
N PHE A 134 30.13 2.33 15.28
CA PHE A 134 31.22 3.29 15.24
C PHE A 134 32.41 2.74 16.03
N TYR A 135 33.54 2.47 15.37
CA TYR A 135 34.73 1.85 15.99
C TYR A 135 34.40 0.62 16.86
N GLU A 136 33.63 -0.32 16.31
CA GLU A 136 33.14 -1.54 16.99
C GLU A 136 32.13 -1.35 18.13
N GLN A 137 31.80 -0.12 18.49
CA GLN A 137 30.70 0.17 19.43
C GLN A 137 29.39 0.27 18.66
N VAL A 138 28.38 -0.45 19.13
CA VAL A 138 27.02 -0.40 18.56
C VAL A 138 26.13 0.40 19.49
N THR A 139 25.48 1.43 18.94
CA THR A 139 24.36 2.11 19.58
C THR A 139 23.07 1.76 18.85
N GLN A 140 21.98 1.69 19.62
CA GLN A 140 20.66 1.31 19.11
C GLN A 140 19.68 2.42 19.45
N THR A 141 18.93 2.89 18.46
CA THR A 141 17.86 3.88 18.65
C THR A 141 16.56 3.31 18.10
N PRO A 142 15.53 3.12 18.93
CA PRO A 142 14.24 2.62 18.46
C PRO A 142 13.48 3.70 17.67
N PHE A 143 12.76 3.27 16.64
CA PHE A 143 11.78 4.08 15.91
C PHE A 143 10.68 3.20 15.32
N TYR A 144 9.70 3.79 14.65
CA TYR A 144 8.59 3.04 14.06
C TYR A 144 8.13 3.61 12.72
N ALA A 145 7.38 2.81 11.97
CA ALA A 145 6.61 3.26 10.83
C ALA A 145 5.20 2.68 10.89
N VAL A 146 4.20 3.49 10.54
CA VAL A 146 2.82 3.04 10.42
C VAL A 146 2.41 3.07 8.96
N PHE A 147 1.97 1.93 8.43
CA PHE A 147 1.42 1.83 7.09
C PHE A 147 0.07 1.11 7.08
N SER A 148 -0.83 1.55 6.22
CA SER A 148 -2.18 0.97 6.10
C SER A 148 -2.30 0.07 4.88
N ILE A 149 -3.42 -0.66 4.81
CA ILE A 149 -3.80 -1.37 3.58
C ILE A 149 -3.92 -0.34 2.45
N ASP A 150 -3.48 -0.73 1.27
CA ASP A 150 -3.77 0.00 0.05
C ASP A 150 -5.22 -0.29 -0.40
N ASP A 151 -6.12 0.67 -0.17
CA ASP A 151 -7.53 0.57 -0.54
C ASP A 151 -7.81 1.20 -1.90
N HIS A 152 -8.09 0.34 -2.87
CA HIS A 152 -8.53 0.70 -4.22
C HIS A 152 -10.06 0.71 -4.37
N SER A 153 -10.79 1.09 -3.32
CA SER A 153 -12.25 1.21 -3.39
C SER A 153 -12.68 2.31 -4.37
N GLN A 154 -13.82 2.08 -5.04
CA GLN A 154 -14.33 3.02 -6.03
C GLN A 154 -14.79 4.31 -5.34
N GLN A 155 -14.13 5.43 -5.63
CA GLN A 155 -14.65 6.74 -5.25
C GLN A 155 -15.85 7.10 -6.13
N ASN A 156 -17.05 6.85 -5.63
CA ASN A 156 -18.27 7.36 -6.23
C ASN A 156 -18.39 8.85 -5.88
N THR A 157 -17.67 9.73 -6.58
CA THR A 157 -17.63 11.17 -6.30
C THR A 157 -18.94 11.86 -6.68
N LEU A 158 -19.95 11.72 -5.83
CA LEU A 158 -21.12 12.58 -5.76
C LEU A 158 -21.22 13.09 -4.32
N VAL A 159 -20.32 13.99 -3.92
CA VAL A 159 -20.37 14.65 -2.61
C VAL A 159 -20.85 16.09 -2.80
N PRO A 160 -22.08 16.43 -2.37
CA PRO A 160 -22.35 17.69 -1.72
C PRO A 160 -21.84 17.60 -0.28
N GLN A 161 -20.95 18.52 0.09
CA GLN A 161 -20.34 18.61 1.42
C GLN A 161 -21.39 19.02 2.47
N GLU A 162 -21.58 18.23 3.54
CA GLU A 162 -22.30 18.65 4.76
C GLU A 162 -21.68 17.99 6.02
N PRO A 163 -21.79 18.62 7.21
CA PRO A 163 -20.93 18.39 8.37
C PRO A 163 -21.34 17.22 9.29
N HIS A 164 -20.35 16.73 10.03
CA HIS A 164 -20.37 15.62 10.99
C HIS A 164 -21.49 15.64 12.05
N THR A 165 -22.17 14.51 12.28
CA THR A 165 -22.65 14.01 13.60
C THR A 165 -22.93 12.49 13.50
N PRO A 166 -22.85 11.69 14.59
CA PRO A 166 -22.57 10.26 14.53
C PRO A 166 -23.82 9.38 14.33
N THR A 167 -23.65 8.30 13.57
CA THR A 167 -24.71 7.36 13.18
C THR A 167 -24.80 6.19 14.15
N ASN A 168 -26.01 5.98 14.69
CA ASN A 168 -26.44 4.73 15.32
C ASN A 168 -26.86 3.75 14.19
N SER A 169 -26.27 2.55 14.16
CA SER A 169 -26.28 1.64 13.03
C SER A 169 -27.30 0.49 13.21
N GLU A 170 -28.55 0.70 12.82
CA GLU A 170 -29.52 -0.41 12.66
C GLU A 170 -30.47 -0.31 11.44
N GLU A 171 -30.43 0.76 10.62
CA GLU A 171 -31.45 0.98 9.58
C GLU A 171 -31.08 0.48 8.15
N SER A 172 -29.79 0.25 7.86
CA SER A 172 -29.28 -0.01 6.50
C SER A 172 -29.68 -1.35 5.90
N ASP A 173 -29.98 -2.36 6.72
CA ASP A 173 -30.27 -3.73 6.26
C ASP A 173 -31.67 -3.89 5.65
N SER A 174 -32.62 -3.03 6.04
CA SER A 174 -34.01 -3.08 5.55
C SER A 174 -34.15 -2.51 4.14
N LEU A 175 -33.40 -1.44 3.83
CA LEU A 175 -33.41 -0.77 2.53
C LEU A 175 -32.72 -1.58 1.44
N LEU A 176 -31.59 -2.23 1.76
CA LEU A 176 -30.88 -3.09 0.81
C LEU A 176 -31.71 -4.30 0.38
N ARG A 177 -32.47 -4.90 1.31
CA ARG A 177 -33.39 -6.00 0.97
C ARG A 177 -34.57 -5.54 0.10
N GLY A 178 -35.04 -4.30 0.26
CA GLY A 178 -36.11 -3.74 -0.59
C GLY A 178 -35.69 -3.50 -2.04
N ILE A 179 -34.45 -3.04 -2.26
CA ILE A 179 -33.95 -2.69 -3.60
C ILE A 179 -33.68 -3.95 -4.46
N VAL A 180 -33.21 -5.05 -3.87
CA VAL A 180 -32.91 -6.30 -4.59
C VAL A 180 -34.18 -6.99 -5.14
N VAL A 181 -35.32 -6.84 -4.46
CA VAL A 181 -36.57 -7.48 -4.88
C VAL A 181 -37.21 -6.77 -6.09
N ILE A 182 -37.02 -5.45 -6.22
CA ILE A 182 -37.64 -4.64 -7.29
C ILE A 182 -36.92 -4.84 -8.63
N THR A 183 -35.58 -4.96 -8.62
CA THR A 183 -34.79 -5.11 -9.86
C THR A 183 -34.95 -6.48 -10.52
N ALA A 184 -35.15 -7.54 -9.73
CA ALA A 184 -35.46 -8.87 -10.24
C ALA A 184 -36.85 -8.96 -10.90
N GLY A 185 -37.85 -8.26 -10.37
CA GLY A 185 -39.21 -8.25 -10.90
C GLY A 185 -39.34 -7.58 -12.27
N VAL A 186 -38.64 -6.47 -12.49
CA VAL A 186 -38.69 -5.73 -13.77
C VAL A 186 -38.03 -6.51 -14.91
N SER A 187 -36.96 -7.25 -14.62
CA SER A 187 -36.25 -8.07 -15.61
C SER A 187 -37.09 -9.24 -16.14
N ILE A 188 -37.92 -9.85 -15.28
CA ILE A 188 -38.79 -10.98 -15.64
C ILE A 188 -39.97 -10.51 -16.49
N LEU A 189 -40.55 -9.35 -16.19
CA LEU A 189 -41.66 -8.76 -16.95
C LEU A 189 -41.26 -8.36 -18.38
N LEU A 190 -40.04 -7.83 -18.56
CA LEU A 190 -39.49 -7.49 -19.87
C LEU A 190 -39.20 -8.73 -20.73
N ALA A 191 -38.76 -9.83 -20.10
CA ALA A 191 -38.55 -11.09 -20.81
C ALA A 191 -39.88 -11.71 -21.30
N SER A 192 -40.96 -11.66 -20.51
CA SER A 192 -42.26 -12.20 -20.92
C SER A 192 -42.91 -11.43 -22.07
N LEU A 193 -42.68 -10.11 -22.16
CA LEU A 193 -43.17 -9.28 -23.27
C LEU A 193 -42.44 -9.55 -24.61
N LEU A 194 -41.22 -10.11 -24.56
CA LEU A 194 -40.43 -10.46 -25.75
C LEU A 194 -40.74 -11.87 -26.28
N ILE A 195 -41.41 -12.71 -25.50
CA ILE A 195 -41.69 -14.13 -25.83
C ILE A 195 -43.15 -14.36 -26.28
N SER A 196 -44.04 -13.36 -26.16
CA SER A 196 -45.45 -13.54 -26.54
C SER A 196 -45.59 -13.79 -28.05
N PRO A 197 -46.21 -14.91 -28.49
CA PRO A 197 -46.37 -15.22 -29.89
C PRO A 197 -47.41 -14.27 -30.52
N ARG A 198 -47.06 -13.74 -31.70
CA ARG A 198 -47.94 -12.95 -32.55
C ARG A 198 -49.13 -13.83 -32.98
N SER A 199 -50.33 -13.50 -32.54
CA SER A 199 -51.57 -14.04 -33.11
C SER A 199 -51.79 -13.36 -34.45
N ASP A 200 -51.53 -14.08 -35.55
CA ASP A 200 -51.94 -13.65 -36.88
C ASP A 200 -53.47 -13.74 -36.99
N ASN A 201 -54.09 -12.70 -37.55
CA ASN A 201 -55.45 -12.71 -38.09
C ASN A 201 -55.42 -12.13 -39.49
#